data_AF-A0A938NIG4-F1
#
_entry.id   AF-A0A938NIG4-F1
#
_cell.length_a   1.000
_cell.length_b   1.000
_cell.length_c   1.000
_cell.angle_alpha   90.00
_cell.angle_beta   90.00
_cell.angle_gamma   90.00
#
_symmetry.space_group_name_H-M   'P 1'
#
loop_
_entity.id
_entity.type
_entity.pdbx_description
1 polymer ?
#
loop_
_entity_poly.entity_id
_entity_poly.type
_entity_poly.pdbx_seq_one_letter_code
_entity_poly.pdbx_strand_id
1 'polypeptide(L)'
;MTAARMRATGTIRTLVLGGALATVAVAVGMVGCTLLQSEQVSKGQKLYAHYCMHCHGEHGQQNEGYNWGQMPDPRPKDLSNKGEMSTFKDEEIFGTISRDMKDTTPEVGDKIGDDEFAVPTMPTFKYTLSEEEIWSIVAYVRTLHGMQLAYNVDGRKKELQDQLQAAQQKSDQAKQALEAAEKKAEDEAEKKGVDADDAATAKEQEANVAAVKELEAAKTALANFTARPKFAAAQRPDLTMSEAEAAKSAETGKRLYANKYGCNACHRVGEAGGLVGPALDRAGFRLNSTWVYRWVKSPQGMKPETRMPNLGVSDPDAKALSMYLATLRAPQAEKPIEKASH
;
A
#
# COMPACT_ATOMS: atom_id res chain seq x y z
N MET A 1 -31.84 11.06 -91.88
CA MET A 1 -30.41 10.82 -92.17
C MET A 1 -29.75 10.22 -90.92
N THR A 2 -28.88 9.23 -91.13
CA THR A 2 -27.78 8.71 -90.30
C THR A 2 -27.23 9.60 -89.16
N ALA A 3 -26.67 9.09 -88.04
CA ALA A 3 -26.50 7.71 -87.51
C ALA A 3 -25.92 7.74 -86.05
N ALA A 4 -26.02 6.61 -85.31
CA ALA A 4 -25.10 6.10 -84.24
C ALA A 4 -24.58 7.04 -83.10
N ARG A 5 -24.31 6.66 -81.83
CA ARG A 5 -24.22 5.44 -81.00
C ARG A 5 -24.17 5.94 -79.51
N MET A 6 -24.08 5.20 -78.38
CA MET A 6 -23.89 3.78 -78.08
C MET A 6 -24.68 3.34 -76.79
N ARG A 7 -24.01 2.96 -75.69
CA ARG A 7 -24.53 2.68 -74.32
C ARG A 7 -23.40 2.85 -73.28
N ALA A 8 -23.73 3.17 -72.02
CA ALA A 8 -23.04 2.64 -70.84
C ALA A 8 -23.96 2.72 -69.59
N THR A 9 -23.97 1.66 -68.78
CA THR A 9 -24.79 1.49 -67.56
C THR A 9 -23.94 1.65 -66.30
N GLY A 10 -24.50 2.20 -65.22
CA GLY A 10 -23.82 2.27 -63.92
C GLY A 10 -24.80 2.43 -62.75
N THR A 11 -25.13 1.32 -62.09
CA THR A 11 -26.02 1.26 -60.93
C THR A 11 -25.24 1.54 -59.64
N ILE A 12 -25.70 2.44 -58.77
CA ILE A 12 -25.16 2.59 -57.41
C ILE A 12 -26.17 2.05 -56.38
N ARG A 13 -25.69 1.12 -55.55
CA ARG A 13 -26.47 0.43 -54.51
C ARG A 13 -26.47 1.22 -53.19
N THR A 14 -27.59 1.11 -52.49
CA THR A 14 -27.77 1.15 -51.02
C THR A 14 -26.52 1.00 -50.15
N LEU A 15 -26.34 1.92 -49.18
CA LEU A 15 -25.90 1.63 -47.80
C LEU A 15 -25.99 2.89 -46.90
N VAL A 16 -27.07 3.03 -46.13
CA VAL A 16 -27.17 4.01 -45.01
C VAL A 16 -27.82 3.32 -43.80
N LEU A 17 -27.09 2.39 -43.19
CA LEU A 17 -27.40 1.77 -41.90
C LEU A 17 -26.10 1.23 -41.29
N GLY A 18 -25.39 2.08 -40.56
CA GLY A 18 -24.10 1.74 -39.93
C GLY A 18 -23.52 2.82 -39.02
N GLY A 19 -23.76 4.11 -39.30
CA GLY A 19 -23.18 5.22 -38.53
C GLY A 19 -23.72 5.43 -37.10
N ALA A 20 -24.92 4.94 -36.80
CA ALA A 20 -25.58 5.19 -35.51
C ALA A 20 -25.05 4.32 -34.34
N LEU A 21 -24.60 3.09 -34.62
CA LEU A 21 -24.10 2.18 -33.58
C LEU A 21 -22.67 2.53 -33.14
N ALA A 22 -21.81 2.92 -34.08
CA ALA A 22 -20.42 3.31 -33.78
C ALA A 22 -20.33 4.60 -32.95
N THR A 23 -21.19 5.58 -33.24
CA THR A 23 -21.21 6.87 -32.53
C THR A 23 -21.70 6.74 -31.08
N VAL A 24 -22.73 5.91 -30.84
CA VAL A 24 -23.20 5.60 -29.47
C VAL A 24 -22.14 4.83 -28.67
N ALA A 25 -21.46 3.86 -29.27
CA ALA A 25 -20.41 3.10 -28.58
C ALA A 25 -19.23 3.99 -28.12
N VAL A 26 -18.77 4.92 -28.97
CA VAL A 26 -17.69 5.87 -28.61
C VAL A 26 -18.14 6.87 -27.53
N ALA A 27 -19.37 7.38 -27.60
CA ALA A 27 -19.92 8.29 -26.60
C ALA A 27 -20.05 7.62 -25.22
N VAL A 28 -20.54 6.38 -25.17
CA VAL A 28 -20.63 5.59 -23.93
C VAL A 28 -19.22 5.28 -23.37
N GLY A 29 -18.24 4.98 -24.22
CA GLY A 29 -16.85 4.79 -23.79
C GLY A 29 -16.24 6.02 -23.12
N MET A 30 -16.34 7.20 -23.73
CA MET A 30 -15.81 8.44 -23.14
C MET A 30 -16.51 8.85 -21.83
N VAL A 31 -17.84 8.69 -21.75
CA VAL A 31 -18.60 8.98 -20.52
C VAL A 31 -18.29 7.96 -19.41
N GLY A 32 -18.06 6.69 -19.75
CA GLY A 32 -17.60 5.68 -18.80
C GLY A 32 -16.25 6.02 -18.19
N CYS A 33 -15.27 6.39 -19.02
CA CYS A 33 -13.94 6.79 -18.56
C CYS A 33 -13.96 8.02 -17.63
N THR A 34 -14.73 9.07 -17.95
CA THR A 34 -14.78 10.29 -17.12
C THR A 34 -15.48 10.05 -15.78
N LEU A 35 -16.51 9.20 -15.74
CA LEU A 35 -17.18 8.81 -14.50
C LEU A 35 -16.27 7.96 -13.60
N LEU A 36 -15.61 6.94 -14.13
CA LEU A 36 -14.68 6.09 -13.36
C LEU A 36 -13.52 6.89 -12.77
N GLN A 37 -12.92 7.77 -13.57
CA GLN A 37 -11.86 8.66 -13.12
C GLN A 37 -12.34 9.62 -12.01
N SER A 38 -13.59 10.09 -12.07
CA SER A 38 -14.18 10.91 -11.01
C SER A 38 -14.38 10.14 -9.69
N GLU A 39 -14.70 8.84 -9.74
CA GLU A 39 -14.79 8.00 -8.54
C GLU A 39 -13.41 7.77 -7.91
N GLN A 40 -12.40 7.45 -8.72
CA GLN A 40 -11.03 7.21 -8.28
C GLN A 40 -10.44 8.47 -7.60
N VAL A 41 -10.65 9.64 -8.19
CA VAL A 41 -10.27 10.94 -7.61
C VAL A 41 -11.05 11.23 -6.32
N SER A 42 -12.35 10.92 -6.25
CA SER A 42 -13.18 11.12 -5.05
C SER A 42 -12.77 10.22 -3.87
N LYS A 43 -12.40 8.96 -4.14
CA LYS A 43 -11.76 8.08 -3.14
C LYS A 43 -10.41 8.65 -2.69
N GLY A 44 -9.59 9.08 -3.64
CA GLY A 44 -8.29 9.70 -3.41
C GLY A 44 -8.37 10.91 -2.48
N GLN A 45 -9.28 11.84 -2.75
CA GLN A 45 -9.50 13.04 -1.96
C GLN A 45 -9.81 12.72 -0.49
N LYS A 46 -10.68 11.73 -0.23
CA LYS A 46 -11.04 11.32 1.14
C LYS A 46 -9.85 10.74 1.90
N LEU A 47 -9.05 9.90 1.24
CA LEU A 47 -7.84 9.31 1.82
C LEU A 47 -6.77 10.38 2.07
N TYR A 48 -6.57 11.28 1.10
CA TYR A 48 -5.65 12.40 1.18
C TYR A 48 -6.03 13.35 2.34
N ALA A 49 -7.31 13.70 2.50
CA ALA A 49 -7.80 14.50 3.61
C ALA A 49 -7.58 13.83 4.98
N HIS A 50 -7.63 12.49 5.05
CA HIS A 50 -7.41 11.74 6.28
C HIS A 50 -5.93 11.60 6.66
N TYR A 51 -5.04 11.40 5.69
CA TYR A 51 -3.64 10.99 5.92
C TYR A 51 -2.58 12.01 5.48
N CYS A 52 -2.82 12.79 4.43
CA CYS A 52 -1.79 13.60 3.76
C CYS A 52 -1.94 15.10 4.01
N MET A 53 -3.17 15.60 4.04
CA MET A 53 -3.55 17.02 4.11
C MET A 53 -2.93 17.77 5.30
N HIS A 54 -2.68 17.08 6.41
CA HIS A 54 -2.09 17.69 7.61
C HIS A 54 -0.65 18.19 7.39
N CYS A 55 0.07 17.60 6.43
CA CYS A 55 1.45 17.95 6.08
C CYS A 55 1.53 18.65 4.71
N HIS A 56 0.72 18.25 3.73
CA HIS A 56 0.75 18.78 2.36
C HIS A 56 -0.31 19.86 2.05
N GLY A 57 -1.21 20.19 2.98
CA GLY A 57 -2.33 21.12 2.73
C GLY A 57 -3.54 20.46 2.07
N GLU A 58 -4.65 21.18 1.94
CA GLU A 58 -5.86 20.70 1.24
C GLU A 58 -5.68 20.74 -0.28
N HIS A 59 -4.99 21.78 -0.76
CA HIS A 59 -4.70 22.04 -2.17
C HIS A 59 -3.29 21.56 -2.59
N GLY A 60 -2.54 20.94 -1.68
CA GLY A 60 -1.19 20.46 -1.95
C GLY A 60 -0.09 21.52 -1.87
N GLN A 61 -0.40 22.74 -1.42
CA GLN A 61 0.52 23.86 -1.44
C GLN A 61 1.55 23.79 -0.30
N GLN A 62 2.77 24.27 -0.55
CA GLN A 62 3.72 24.49 0.55
C GLN A 62 3.13 25.42 1.62
N ASN A 63 3.49 25.18 2.88
CA ASN A 63 3.04 25.93 4.07
C ASN A 63 1.54 25.80 4.44
N GLU A 64 0.73 25.11 3.63
CA GLU A 64 -0.72 25.01 3.84
C GLU A 64 -1.10 23.99 4.92
N GLY A 65 -0.41 22.84 4.99
CA GLY A 65 -0.62 21.85 6.03
C GLY A 65 -0.23 22.37 7.41
N TYR A 66 -1.13 22.33 8.40
CA TYR A 66 -0.87 22.90 9.74
C TYR A 66 0.39 22.34 10.43
N ASN A 67 0.81 21.12 10.08
CA ASN A 67 2.01 20.49 10.63
C ASN A 67 3.30 20.94 9.91
N TRP A 68 3.20 21.50 8.69
CA TRP A 68 4.33 21.83 7.81
C TRP A 68 5.37 22.72 8.51
N GLY A 69 4.92 23.72 9.27
CA GLY A 69 5.81 24.64 10.00
C GLY A 69 6.59 24.00 11.16
N GLN A 70 6.23 22.79 11.59
CA GLN A 70 6.92 22.02 12.64
C GLN A 70 7.85 20.94 12.08
N MET A 71 7.88 20.77 10.75
CA MET A 71 8.66 19.72 10.09
C MET A 71 10.13 20.13 9.94
N PRO A 72 11.09 19.24 10.26
CA PRO A 72 12.47 19.42 9.87
C PRO A 72 12.62 19.24 8.35
N ASP A 73 13.74 19.71 7.81
CA ASP A 73 14.06 19.50 6.39
C ASP A 73 14.52 18.05 6.13
N PRO A 74 14.19 17.47 4.96
CA PRO A 74 13.36 18.03 3.90
C PRO A 74 11.86 18.04 4.28
N ARG A 75 11.23 19.20 4.12
CA ARG A 75 9.81 19.42 4.38
C ARG A 75 8.92 18.78 3.30
N PRO A 76 7.61 18.60 3.58
CA PRO A 76 6.65 18.13 2.58
C PRO A 76 6.71 18.95 1.29
N LYS A 77 6.86 18.26 0.15
CA LYS A 77 6.89 18.84 -1.19
C LYS A 77 5.55 19.50 -1.54
N ASP A 78 5.62 20.60 -2.29
CA ASP A 78 4.49 21.26 -2.94
C ASP A 78 3.94 20.36 -4.07
N LEU A 79 2.79 19.74 -3.81
CA LEU A 79 2.12 18.83 -4.74
C LEU A 79 1.30 19.58 -5.80
N SER A 80 1.13 20.90 -5.66
CA SER A 80 0.47 21.78 -6.63
C SER A 80 1.43 22.33 -7.69
N ASN A 81 2.75 22.26 -7.44
CA ASN A 81 3.78 22.73 -8.35
C ASN A 81 3.79 21.92 -9.66
N LYS A 82 3.09 22.42 -10.68
CA LYS A 82 3.01 21.80 -12.00
C LYS A 82 4.37 21.63 -12.70
N GLY A 83 5.30 22.56 -12.52
CA GLY A 83 6.60 22.49 -13.19
C GLY A 83 7.42 21.29 -12.72
N GLU A 84 7.36 20.98 -11.42
CA GLU A 84 8.08 19.84 -10.83
C GLU A 84 7.23 18.57 -10.85
N MET A 85 5.98 18.61 -10.37
CA MET A 85 5.17 17.39 -10.22
C MET A 85 4.80 16.70 -11.55
N SER A 86 4.86 17.43 -12.68
CA SER A 86 4.66 16.84 -14.00
C SER A 86 5.85 16.03 -14.51
N THR A 87 7.02 16.07 -13.87
CA THR A 87 8.20 15.30 -14.31
C THR A 87 8.20 13.87 -13.77
N PHE A 88 7.55 13.62 -12.62
CA PHE A 88 7.38 12.29 -12.06
C PHE A 88 6.34 11.47 -12.82
N LYS A 89 6.58 10.17 -12.93
CA LYS A 89 5.59 9.17 -13.39
C LYS A 89 4.62 8.80 -12.27
N ASP A 90 3.50 8.20 -12.64
CA ASP A 90 2.49 7.76 -11.67
C ASP A 90 3.05 6.69 -10.72
N GLU A 91 3.89 5.78 -11.24
CA GLU A 91 4.59 4.73 -10.52
C GLU A 91 5.63 5.27 -9.53
N GLU A 92 6.24 6.43 -9.81
CA GLU A 92 7.22 7.07 -8.94
C GLU A 92 6.53 7.75 -7.74
N ILE A 93 5.38 8.39 -7.97
CA ILE A 93 4.52 8.93 -6.91
C ILE A 93 3.94 7.78 -6.06
N PHE A 94 3.44 6.72 -6.71
CA PHE A 94 2.98 5.50 -6.04
C PHE A 94 4.09 4.90 -5.16
N GLY A 95 5.30 4.72 -5.73
CA GLY A 95 6.46 4.17 -5.03
C GLY A 95 6.85 5.00 -3.81
N THR A 96 6.78 6.33 -3.90
CA THR A 96 7.05 7.24 -2.77
C THR A 96 6.07 7.01 -1.61
N ILE A 97 4.78 6.76 -1.90
CA ILE A 97 3.73 6.49 -0.92
C ILE A 97 3.79 5.05 -0.36
N SER A 98 4.22 4.09 -1.20
CA SER A 98 4.16 2.64 -0.94
C SER A 98 5.52 1.96 -0.68
N ARG A 99 6.61 2.72 -0.52
CA ARG A 99 7.95 2.21 -0.13
C ARG A 99 7.98 1.63 1.29
N ASP A 100 9.06 0.94 1.63
CA ASP A 100 9.39 0.59 3.01
C ASP A 100 10.11 1.75 3.73
N MET A 101 10.01 1.81 5.06
CA MET A 101 10.75 2.78 5.88
C MET A 101 12.21 2.36 6.01
N LYS A 102 13.13 3.27 5.66
CA LYS A 102 14.58 3.09 5.78
C LYS A 102 15.14 3.82 7.01
N ASP A 103 16.10 3.23 7.71
CA ASP A 103 16.83 3.87 8.80
C ASP A 103 17.89 4.81 8.22
N THR A 104 17.71 6.13 8.35
CA THR A 104 18.64 7.13 7.83
C THR A 104 19.75 7.50 8.81
N THR A 105 19.95 6.74 9.89
CA THR A 105 21.03 7.06 10.84
C THR A 105 22.39 6.87 10.16
N PRO A 106 23.30 7.85 10.21
CA PRO A 106 24.67 7.68 9.74
C PRO A 106 25.33 6.44 10.35
N GLU A 107 26.16 5.75 9.55
CA GLU A 107 27.00 4.59 9.93
C GLU A 107 26.25 3.30 10.31
N VAL A 108 25.03 3.37 10.84
CA VAL A 108 24.27 2.23 11.41
C VAL A 108 22.89 2.00 10.79
N GLY A 109 22.49 2.87 9.86
CA GLY A 109 21.26 2.78 9.09
C GLY A 109 21.38 1.97 7.81
N ASP A 110 20.34 2.03 6.98
CA ASP A 110 20.31 1.41 5.66
C ASP A 110 21.24 2.17 4.69
N LYS A 111 21.82 1.44 3.73
CA LYS A 111 22.50 2.08 2.60
C LYS A 111 21.44 2.68 1.68
N ILE A 112 21.54 3.99 1.44
CA ILE A 112 20.63 4.76 0.60
C ILE A 112 21.33 5.05 -0.73
N GLY A 113 20.69 4.71 -1.85
CA GLY A 113 21.13 5.09 -3.19
C GLY A 113 20.74 6.53 -3.54
N ASP A 114 21.46 7.15 -4.47
CA ASP A 114 21.23 8.55 -4.88
C ASP A 114 19.83 8.79 -5.49
N ASP A 115 19.18 7.74 -5.98
CA ASP A 115 17.84 7.71 -6.56
C ASP A 115 16.74 7.27 -5.56
N GLU A 116 17.09 6.90 -4.32
CA GLU A 116 16.15 6.34 -3.35
C GLU A 116 15.54 7.39 -2.43
N PHE A 117 14.20 7.49 -2.44
CA PHE A 117 13.48 8.33 -1.49
C PHE A 117 13.52 7.75 -0.07
N ALA A 118 14.43 8.26 0.76
CA ALA A 118 14.68 7.83 2.13
C ALA A 118 14.43 8.95 3.15
N VAL A 119 13.28 9.61 3.10
CA VAL A 119 12.92 10.64 4.12
C VAL A 119 12.12 9.97 5.25
N PRO A 120 12.57 9.95 6.52
CA PRO A 120 11.83 9.25 7.59
C PRO A 120 10.52 9.97 7.95
N THR A 121 10.42 11.28 7.69
CA THR A 121 9.28 12.10 8.08
C THR A 121 8.02 11.93 7.23
N MET A 122 8.14 11.37 6.01
CA MET A 122 6.99 10.98 5.20
C MET A 122 6.70 9.49 5.45
N PRO A 123 5.61 9.13 6.15
CA PRO A 123 5.34 7.74 6.51
C PRO A 123 5.00 6.89 5.29
N THR A 124 5.26 5.59 5.38
CA THR A 124 4.75 4.59 4.42
C THR A 124 3.25 4.35 4.63
N PHE A 125 2.53 4.14 3.54
CA PHE A 125 1.14 3.68 3.55
C PHE A 125 0.97 2.26 3.02
N LYS A 126 2.07 1.61 2.59
CA LYS A 126 2.14 0.21 2.08
C LYS A 126 1.44 -0.80 2.99
N TYR A 127 1.53 -0.59 4.30
CA TYR A 127 0.95 -1.47 5.32
C TYR A 127 -0.38 -0.95 5.89
N THR A 128 -0.95 0.11 5.33
CA THR A 128 -2.18 0.76 5.82
C THR A 128 -3.30 0.74 4.78
N LEU A 129 -2.96 0.97 3.52
CA LEU A 129 -3.88 1.11 2.40
C LEU A 129 -3.71 -0.05 1.41
N SER A 130 -4.73 -0.34 0.59
CA SER A 130 -4.59 -1.25 -0.54
C SER A 130 -3.85 -0.59 -1.73
N GLU A 131 -3.38 -1.38 -2.70
CA GLU A 131 -2.79 -0.83 -3.94
C GLU A 131 -3.77 0.12 -4.66
N GLU A 132 -5.04 -0.29 -4.78
CA GLU A 132 -6.12 0.50 -5.40
C GLU A 132 -6.40 1.83 -4.65
N GLU A 133 -6.29 1.84 -3.32
CA GLU A 133 -6.41 3.05 -2.51
C GLU A 133 -5.21 3.99 -2.68
N ILE A 134 -3.99 3.46 -2.78
CA ILE A 134 -2.79 4.28 -3.06
C ILE A 134 -2.88 4.86 -4.48
N TRP A 135 -3.31 4.08 -5.47
CA TRP A 135 -3.61 4.59 -6.82
C TRP A 135 -4.71 5.67 -6.82
N SER A 136 -5.68 5.58 -5.90
CA SER A 136 -6.69 6.63 -5.71
C SER A 136 -6.04 7.93 -5.21
N ILE A 137 -5.11 7.85 -4.25
CA ILE A 137 -4.34 9.01 -3.78
C ILE A 137 -3.51 9.61 -4.92
N VAL A 138 -2.80 8.80 -5.72
CA VAL A 138 -2.04 9.31 -6.89
C VAL A 138 -2.97 10.03 -7.86
N ALA A 139 -4.16 9.49 -8.14
CA ALA A 139 -5.15 10.14 -9.00
C ALA A 139 -5.58 11.51 -8.47
N TYR A 140 -5.85 11.65 -7.16
CA TYR A 140 -6.15 12.95 -6.55
C TYR A 140 -4.94 13.90 -6.59
N VAL A 141 -3.74 13.42 -6.24
CA VAL A 141 -2.50 14.22 -6.27
C VAL A 141 -2.23 14.77 -7.67
N ARG A 142 -2.51 14.02 -8.75
CA ARG A 142 -2.44 14.53 -10.13
C ARG A 142 -3.34 15.75 -10.37
N THR A 143 -4.54 15.78 -9.78
CA THR A 143 -5.45 16.93 -9.95
C THR A 143 -4.91 18.22 -9.33
N LEU A 144 -4.12 18.13 -8.24
CA LEU A 144 -3.55 19.30 -7.54
C LEU A 144 -2.61 20.14 -8.41
N HIS A 145 -1.94 19.50 -9.39
CA HIS A 145 -1.08 20.17 -10.38
C HIS A 145 -1.67 20.18 -11.80
N GLY A 146 -2.99 19.94 -11.93
CA GLY A 146 -3.70 20.02 -13.21
C GLY A 146 -3.36 18.91 -14.20
N MET A 147 -3.01 17.72 -13.70
CA MET A 147 -2.81 16.49 -14.46
C MET A 147 -3.91 15.47 -14.15
N GLN A 148 -3.83 14.32 -14.82
CA GLN A 148 -4.71 13.17 -14.66
C GLN A 148 -3.86 11.91 -14.49
N LEU A 149 -4.41 10.87 -13.84
CA LEU A 149 -3.76 9.57 -13.77
C LEU A 149 -3.69 8.95 -15.18
N ALA A 150 -2.50 8.55 -15.60
CA ALA A 150 -2.24 7.80 -16.82
C ALA A 150 -2.18 6.28 -16.56
N TYR A 151 -1.84 5.87 -15.34
CA TYR A 151 -1.80 4.45 -14.94
C TYR A 151 -3.17 3.77 -15.03
N ASN A 152 -3.20 2.60 -15.67
CA ASN A 152 -4.42 1.84 -15.91
C ASN A 152 -4.78 0.91 -14.73
N VAL A 153 -5.40 1.47 -13.70
CA VAL A 153 -5.83 0.77 -12.48
C VAL A 153 -6.78 -0.40 -12.79
N ASP A 154 -7.76 -0.22 -13.67
CA ASP A 154 -8.71 -1.27 -14.06
C ASP A 154 -8.03 -2.40 -14.84
N GLY A 155 -7.09 -2.05 -15.74
CA GLY A 155 -6.27 -3.02 -16.45
C GLY A 155 -5.43 -3.87 -15.49
N ARG A 156 -4.81 -3.24 -14.48
CA ARG A 156 -4.06 -3.94 -13.42
C ARG A 156 -4.95 -4.85 -12.58
N LYS A 157 -6.14 -4.38 -12.21
CA LYS A 157 -7.14 -5.18 -11.48
C LYS A 157 -7.56 -6.41 -12.27
N LYS A 158 -7.83 -6.24 -13.57
CA LYS A 158 -8.18 -7.34 -14.48
C LYS A 158 -7.03 -8.32 -14.67
N GLU A 159 -5.80 -7.84 -14.85
CA GLU A 159 -4.59 -8.67 -14.95
C GLU A 159 -4.46 -9.61 -13.73
N LEU A 160 -4.64 -9.09 -12.52
CA LEU A 160 -4.60 -9.86 -11.28
C LEU A 160 -5.75 -10.88 -11.16
N GLN A 161 -6.95 -10.54 -11.66
CA GLN A 161 -8.08 -11.47 -11.70
C GLN A 161 -7.84 -12.61 -12.70
N ASP A 162 -7.32 -12.30 -13.89
CA ASP A 162 -6.99 -13.28 -14.93
C ASP A 162 -5.85 -14.20 -14.46
N GLN A 163 -4.83 -13.66 -13.76
CA GLN A 163 -3.75 -14.42 -13.12
C GLN A 163 -4.27 -15.37 -12.04
N LEU A 164 -5.18 -14.91 -11.17
CA LEU A 164 -5.82 -15.76 -10.16
C LEU A 164 -6.62 -16.90 -10.81
N GLN A 165 -7.38 -16.61 -11.88
CA GLN A 165 -8.15 -17.62 -12.60
C GLN A 165 -7.23 -18.68 -13.24
N ALA A 166 -6.13 -18.26 -13.88
CA ALA A 166 -5.16 -19.16 -14.47
C ALA A 166 -4.44 -20.03 -13.42
N ALA A 167 -4.04 -19.44 -12.28
CA ALA A 167 -3.41 -20.17 -11.18
C ALA A 167 -4.37 -21.18 -10.52
N GLN A 168 -5.66 -20.84 -10.40
CA GLN A 168 -6.70 -21.76 -9.91
C GLN A 168 -6.84 -22.95 -10.86
N GLN A 169 -6.98 -22.73 -12.17
CA GLN A 169 -7.07 -23.79 -13.17
C GLN A 169 -5.84 -24.71 -13.14
N LYS A 170 -4.63 -24.16 -12.99
CA LYS A 170 -3.38 -24.93 -12.87
C LYS A 170 -3.35 -25.76 -11.59
N SER A 171 -3.80 -25.20 -10.46
CA SER A 171 -3.90 -25.93 -9.19
C SER A 171 -4.91 -27.07 -9.26
N ASP A 172 -6.06 -26.86 -9.91
CA ASP A 172 -7.10 -27.89 -10.07
C ASP A 172 -6.61 -29.03 -10.97
N GLN A 173 -5.90 -28.71 -12.05
CA GLN A 173 -5.28 -29.70 -12.94
C GLN A 173 -4.17 -30.49 -12.25
N ALA A 174 -3.29 -29.83 -11.48
CA ALA A 174 -2.21 -30.50 -10.75
C ALA A 174 -2.75 -31.43 -9.66
N LYS A 175 -3.83 -31.02 -8.96
CA LYS A 175 -4.54 -31.86 -8.00
C LYS A 175 -5.16 -33.10 -8.66
N GLN A 176 -5.85 -32.93 -9.79
CA GLN A 176 -6.42 -34.06 -10.55
C GLN A 176 -5.34 -35.02 -11.07
N ALA A 177 -4.18 -34.50 -11.49
CA ALA A 177 -3.05 -35.33 -11.92
C ALA A 177 -2.45 -36.13 -10.76
N LEU A 178 -2.33 -35.53 -9.57
CA LEU A 178 -1.89 -36.22 -8.35
C LEU A 178 -2.88 -37.30 -7.93
N GLU A 179 -4.18 -36.99 -7.82
CA GLU A 179 -5.24 -37.97 -7.47
C GLU A 179 -5.27 -39.16 -8.45
N ALA A 180 -5.01 -38.91 -9.74
CA ALA A 180 -4.91 -39.96 -10.75
C ALA A 180 -3.62 -40.80 -10.64
N ALA A 181 -2.51 -40.19 -10.22
CA ALA A 181 -1.24 -40.88 -10.00
C ALA A 181 -1.26 -41.72 -8.72
N GLU A 182 -1.80 -41.19 -7.62
CA GLU A 182 -2.04 -41.89 -6.36
C GLU A 182 -2.88 -43.14 -6.59
N LYS A 183 -4.06 -42.99 -7.21
CA LYS A 183 -4.91 -44.13 -7.56
C LYS A 183 -4.20 -45.16 -8.44
N LYS A 184 -3.39 -44.72 -9.40
CA LYS A 184 -2.62 -45.65 -10.26
C LYS A 184 -1.54 -46.39 -9.45
N ALA A 185 -0.88 -45.73 -8.51
CA ALA A 185 0.11 -46.35 -7.64
C ALA A 185 -0.54 -47.39 -6.72
N GLU A 186 -1.70 -47.08 -6.10
CA GLU A 186 -2.52 -48.03 -5.33
C GLU A 186 -2.93 -49.25 -6.18
N ASP A 187 -3.52 -49.01 -7.37
CA ASP A 187 -3.91 -50.06 -8.33
C ASP A 187 -2.73 -50.95 -8.76
N GLU A 188 -1.50 -50.43 -8.79
CA GLU A 188 -0.29 -51.19 -9.13
C GLU A 188 0.31 -51.92 -7.92
N ALA A 189 0.18 -51.36 -6.72
CA ALA A 189 0.65 -51.92 -5.45
C ALA A 189 -0.18 -53.16 -5.06
N GLU A 190 -1.51 -53.05 -5.09
CA GLU A 190 -2.45 -54.15 -4.82
C GLU A 190 -2.16 -55.35 -5.75
N LYS A 191 -1.94 -55.11 -7.04
CA LYS A 191 -1.61 -56.15 -8.04
C LYS A 191 -0.26 -56.84 -7.78
N LYS A 192 0.68 -56.18 -7.10
CA LYS A 192 2.01 -56.72 -6.77
C LYS A 192 2.04 -57.36 -5.38
N GLY A 193 1.01 -57.14 -4.55
CA GLY A 193 0.97 -57.60 -3.15
C GLY A 193 1.98 -56.88 -2.25
N VAL A 194 2.28 -55.62 -2.55
CA VAL A 194 3.24 -54.76 -1.84
C VAL A 194 2.53 -53.44 -1.51
N ASP A 195 3.01 -52.70 -0.52
CA ASP A 195 2.55 -51.34 -0.24
C ASP A 195 2.87 -50.38 -1.40
N ALA A 196 2.13 -49.29 -1.51
CA ALA A 196 2.36 -48.27 -2.54
C ALA A 196 3.69 -47.52 -2.29
N ASP A 197 4.43 -47.28 -3.36
CA ASP A 197 5.71 -46.55 -3.31
C ASP A 197 5.46 -45.05 -3.45
N ASP A 198 5.72 -44.28 -2.39
CA ASP A 198 5.62 -42.81 -2.38
C ASP A 198 6.50 -42.15 -3.47
N ALA A 199 7.56 -42.82 -3.94
CA ALA A 199 8.37 -42.32 -5.05
C ALA A 199 7.62 -42.32 -6.40
N ALA A 200 6.53 -43.08 -6.53
CA ALA A 200 5.73 -43.17 -7.76
C ALA A 200 4.87 -41.93 -8.03
N THR A 201 4.57 -41.11 -7.02
CA THR A 201 3.74 -39.89 -7.11
C THR A 201 4.52 -38.60 -6.83
N ALA A 202 5.78 -38.70 -6.41
CA ALA A 202 6.61 -37.58 -5.96
C ALA A 202 6.63 -36.39 -6.95
N LYS A 203 6.68 -36.65 -8.26
CA LYS A 203 6.68 -35.63 -9.30
C LYS A 203 5.35 -34.87 -9.40
N GLU A 204 4.24 -35.58 -9.36
CA GLU A 204 2.89 -35.00 -9.36
C GLU A 204 2.62 -34.27 -8.04
N GLN A 205 3.18 -34.74 -6.92
CA GLN A 205 3.13 -34.07 -5.62
C GLN A 205 3.93 -32.76 -5.62
N GLU A 206 5.16 -32.73 -6.16
CA GLU A 206 5.94 -31.51 -6.38
C GLU A 206 5.19 -30.51 -7.28
N ALA A 207 4.60 -30.99 -8.38
CA ALA A 207 3.82 -30.16 -9.29
C ALA A 207 2.58 -29.55 -8.61
N ASN A 208 1.88 -30.33 -7.78
CA ASN A 208 0.74 -29.85 -7.00
C ASN A 208 1.17 -28.80 -5.95
N VAL A 209 2.27 -29.04 -5.21
CA VAL A 209 2.83 -28.06 -4.25
C VAL A 209 3.21 -26.75 -4.95
N ALA A 210 3.83 -26.82 -6.13
CA ALA A 210 4.17 -25.64 -6.93
C ALA A 210 2.91 -24.88 -7.40
N ALA A 211 1.90 -25.59 -7.91
CA ALA A 211 0.66 -24.97 -8.39
C ALA A 211 -0.16 -24.34 -7.25
N VAL A 212 -0.25 -24.98 -6.09
CA VAL A 212 -0.88 -24.41 -4.88
C VAL A 212 -0.13 -23.15 -4.43
N LYS A 213 1.21 -23.16 -4.46
CA LYS A 213 2.02 -21.96 -4.12
C LYS A 213 1.75 -20.79 -5.08
N GLU A 214 1.62 -21.05 -6.38
CA GLU A 214 1.26 -20.03 -7.38
C GLU A 214 -0.17 -19.48 -7.14
N LEU A 215 -1.12 -20.36 -6.81
CA LEU A 215 -2.49 -19.97 -6.46
C LEU A 215 -2.54 -19.06 -5.22
N GLU A 216 -1.84 -19.41 -4.14
CA GLU A 216 -1.79 -18.56 -2.95
C GLU A 216 -1.07 -17.23 -3.19
N ALA A 217 -0.05 -17.20 -4.06
CA ALA A 217 0.59 -15.95 -4.49
C ALA A 217 -0.37 -15.06 -5.27
N ALA A 218 -1.14 -15.62 -6.22
CA ALA A 218 -2.13 -14.87 -7.00
C ALA A 218 -3.30 -14.36 -6.15
N LYS A 219 -3.81 -15.17 -5.21
CA LYS A 219 -4.78 -14.75 -4.19
C LYS A 219 -4.26 -13.57 -3.37
N THR A 220 -3.02 -13.66 -2.90
CA THR A 220 -2.36 -12.62 -2.10
C THR A 220 -2.19 -11.32 -2.90
N ALA A 221 -1.79 -11.41 -4.17
CA ALA A 221 -1.64 -10.24 -5.03
C ALA A 221 -2.99 -9.51 -5.26
N LEU A 222 -4.06 -10.24 -5.61
CA LEU A 222 -5.39 -9.62 -5.78
C LEU A 222 -5.95 -9.08 -4.46
N ALA A 223 -5.70 -9.75 -3.34
CA ALA A 223 -6.12 -9.29 -2.01
C ALA A 223 -5.41 -7.99 -1.61
N ASN A 224 -4.09 -7.89 -1.80
CA ASN A 224 -3.32 -6.66 -1.52
C ASN A 224 -3.74 -5.50 -2.43
N PHE A 225 -4.17 -5.79 -3.66
CA PHE A 225 -4.69 -4.77 -4.57
C PHE A 225 -6.04 -4.21 -4.08
N THR A 226 -6.99 -5.10 -3.78
CA THR A 226 -8.41 -4.77 -3.56
C THR A 226 -8.78 -4.48 -2.10
N ALA A 227 -7.96 -4.86 -1.13
CA ALA A 227 -8.28 -4.73 0.30
C ALA A 227 -7.07 -4.25 1.12
N ARG A 228 -7.35 -3.49 2.18
CA ARG A 228 -6.31 -3.05 3.13
C ARG A 228 -5.60 -4.24 3.75
N PRO A 229 -4.26 -4.21 3.90
CA PRO A 229 -3.51 -5.26 4.57
C PRO A 229 -4.04 -5.55 5.99
N LYS A 230 -4.35 -6.83 6.26
CA LYS A 230 -4.81 -7.29 7.57
C LYS A 230 -3.68 -8.00 8.30
N PHE A 231 -3.18 -7.39 9.37
CA PHE A 231 -2.17 -8.01 10.22
C PHE A 231 -2.84 -8.82 11.32
N ALA A 232 -2.29 -10.00 11.60
CA ALA A 232 -2.63 -10.75 12.80
C ALA A 232 -2.43 -9.87 14.05
N ALA A 233 -3.25 -10.06 15.07
CA ALA A 233 -3.10 -9.34 16.32
C ALA A 233 -1.70 -9.59 16.90
N ALA A 234 -0.91 -8.53 17.07
CA ALA A 234 0.43 -8.64 17.62
C ALA A 234 0.38 -9.38 18.97
N GLN A 235 1.18 -10.43 19.09
CA GLN A 235 1.26 -11.24 20.29
C GLN A 235 1.83 -10.43 21.46
N ARG A 236 1.65 -10.91 22.69
CA ARG A 236 2.29 -10.26 23.84
C ARG A 236 3.82 -10.48 23.73
N PRO A 237 4.63 -9.42 23.62
CA PRO A 237 6.07 -9.56 23.59
C PRO A 237 6.58 -9.93 24.97
N ASP A 238 7.65 -10.72 25.01
CA ASP A 238 8.55 -10.69 26.14
C ASP A 238 9.36 -9.38 26.11
N LEU A 239 9.30 -8.64 27.22
CA LEU A 239 10.00 -7.39 27.48
C LEU A 239 10.82 -7.48 28.78
N THR A 240 11.02 -8.69 29.31
CA THR A 240 11.93 -8.91 30.44
C THR A 240 13.38 -8.81 29.96
N MET A 241 14.17 -7.98 30.63
CA MET A 241 15.58 -7.73 30.34
C MET A 241 16.23 -7.02 31.54
N SER A 242 17.55 -7.03 31.62
CA SER A 242 18.27 -6.26 32.64
C SER A 242 18.15 -4.74 32.40
N GLU A 243 18.46 -3.95 33.43
CA GLU A 243 18.43 -2.48 33.32
C GLU A 243 19.40 -1.94 32.25
N ALA A 244 20.58 -2.55 32.11
CA ALA A 244 21.56 -2.20 31.08
C ALA A 244 21.07 -2.51 29.66
N GLU A 245 20.38 -3.64 29.47
CA GLU A 245 19.75 -3.99 28.20
C GLU A 245 18.57 -3.07 27.88
N ALA A 246 17.74 -2.74 28.87
CA ALA A 246 16.64 -1.77 28.73
C ALA A 246 17.15 -0.39 28.31
N ALA A 247 18.24 0.10 28.91
CA ALA A 247 18.87 1.36 28.55
C ALA A 247 19.40 1.35 27.09
N LYS A 248 20.09 0.27 26.69
CA LYS A 248 20.57 0.10 25.30
C LYS A 248 19.41 -0.01 24.30
N SER A 249 18.34 -0.69 24.68
CA SER A 249 17.11 -0.83 23.89
C SER A 249 16.39 0.51 23.74
N ALA A 250 16.36 1.33 24.80
CA ALA A 250 15.79 2.67 24.77
C ALA A 250 16.57 3.65 23.88
N GLU A 251 17.91 3.64 23.89
CA GLU A 251 18.68 4.50 22.97
C GLU A 251 18.50 4.03 21.51
N THR A 252 18.43 2.72 21.27
CA THR A 252 18.06 2.16 19.95
C THR A 252 16.67 2.64 19.53
N GLY A 253 15.69 2.62 20.44
CA GLY A 253 14.33 3.08 20.18
C GLY A 253 14.25 4.58 19.88
N LYS A 254 15.02 5.40 20.58
CA LYS A 254 15.14 6.86 20.35
C LYS A 254 15.69 7.19 18.97
N ARG A 255 16.71 6.43 18.53
CA ARG A 255 17.27 6.51 17.17
C ARG A 255 16.21 6.16 16.11
N LEU A 256 15.56 5.00 16.26
CA LEU A 256 14.51 4.53 15.35
C LEU A 256 13.31 5.48 15.29
N TYR A 257 12.94 6.08 16.43
CA TYR A 257 11.87 7.07 16.57
C TYR A 257 12.08 8.29 15.67
N ALA A 258 13.31 8.79 15.54
CA ALA A 258 13.62 9.93 14.69
C ALA A 258 14.00 9.53 13.24
N ASN A 259 14.86 8.52 13.09
CA ASN A 259 15.63 8.33 11.85
C ASN A 259 15.10 7.20 10.95
N LYS A 260 14.27 6.28 11.46
CA LYS A 260 13.68 5.20 10.65
C LYS A 260 12.19 5.40 10.45
N TYR A 261 11.46 5.58 11.56
CA TYR A 261 10.00 5.66 11.54
C TYR A 261 9.47 7.09 11.57
N GLY A 262 10.34 8.09 11.77
CA GLY A 262 9.97 9.51 11.77
C GLY A 262 8.79 9.82 12.68
N CYS A 263 8.67 9.14 13.82
CA CYS A 263 7.58 9.33 14.77
C CYS A 263 7.48 10.79 15.22
N ASN A 264 8.62 11.48 15.30
CA ASN A 264 8.73 12.92 15.54
C ASN A 264 8.05 13.81 14.49
N ALA A 265 7.81 13.33 13.26
CA ALA A 265 7.05 14.05 12.24
C ALA A 265 5.59 14.26 12.63
N CYS A 266 5.02 13.32 13.39
CA CYS A 266 3.64 13.38 13.87
C CYS A 266 3.55 13.74 15.35
N HIS A 267 4.44 13.20 16.19
CA HIS A 267 4.38 13.31 17.65
C HIS A 267 5.46 14.22 18.21
N ARG A 268 5.07 15.18 19.05
CA ARG A 268 6.02 15.97 19.84
C ARG A 268 6.52 15.28 21.11
N VAL A 269 7.77 15.60 21.47
CA VAL A 269 8.39 15.36 22.78
C VAL A 269 9.13 16.65 23.15
N GLY A 270 8.76 17.23 24.29
CA GLY A 270 9.03 18.64 24.60
C GLY A 270 8.39 19.56 23.57
N GLU A 271 9.10 20.64 23.26
CA GLU A 271 8.73 21.60 22.22
C GLU A 271 9.13 21.14 20.80
N ALA A 272 9.60 19.89 20.63
CA ALA A 272 10.12 19.39 19.36
C ALA A 272 9.23 18.28 18.75
N GLY A 273 8.89 18.44 17.47
CA GLY A 273 8.14 17.46 16.67
C GLY A 273 6.73 17.90 16.30
N GLY A 274 6.01 17.01 15.63
CA GLY A 274 4.73 17.29 15.01
C GLY A 274 3.54 17.45 15.97
N LEU A 275 2.45 17.96 15.41
CA LEU A 275 1.18 18.22 16.09
C LEU A 275 0.05 17.27 15.64
N VAL A 276 0.32 16.36 14.69
CA VAL A 276 -0.68 15.41 14.14
C VAL A 276 -1.03 14.31 15.16
N GLY A 277 -0.02 13.83 15.87
CA GLY A 277 -0.10 12.83 16.91
C GLY A 277 -0.11 13.46 18.31
N PRO A 278 -0.69 12.78 19.32
CA PRO A 278 -0.65 13.26 20.69
C PRO A 278 0.78 13.34 21.22
N ALA A 279 1.05 14.34 22.06
CA ALA A 279 2.31 14.54 22.75
C ALA A 279 2.72 13.30 23.59
N LEU A 280 3.99 12.90 23.48
CA LEU A 280 4.52 11.65 24.06
C LEU A 280 5.39 11.86 25.31
N ASP A 281 5.57 13.11 25.76
CA ASP A 281 6.32 13.55 26.96
C ASP A 281 6.15 12.69 28.21
N ARG A 282 4.93 12.18 28.40
CA ARG A 282 4.50 11.41 29.57
C ARG A 282 4.02 10.00 29.19
N ALA A 283 4.44 9.49 28.03
CA ALA A 283 4.10 8.16 27.55
C ALA A 283 4.50 7.08 28.57
N GLY A 284 5.67 7.20 29.20
CA GLY A 284 6.18 6.25 30.19
C GLY A 284 5.46 6.27 31.55
N PHE A 285 4.58 7.24 31.79
CA PHE A 285 3.62 7.23 32.91
C PHE A 285 2.22 6.76 32.48
N ARG A 286 1.81 7.05 31.25
CA ARG A 286 0.42 6.87 30.77
C ARG A 286 0.19 5.56 30.04
N LEU A 287 1.21 4.98 29.43
CA LEU A 287 1.13 3.86 28.51
C LEU A 287 1.96 2.69 29.02
N ASN A 288 1.43 1.48 28.85
CA ASN A 288 2.13 0.24 29.17
C ASN A 288 2.97 -0.21 27.96
N SER A 289 4.22 -0.64 28.15
CA SER A 289 5.11 -1.02 27.05
C SER A 289 4.61 -2.19 26.19
N THR A 290 3.86 -3.15 26.75
CA THR A 290 3.18 -4.19 25.94
C THR A 290 2.07 -3.58 25.07
N TRP A 291 1.34 -2.59 25.57
CA TRP A 291 0.34 -1.85 24.77
C TRP A 291 1.01 -1.06 23.65
N VAL A 292 2.11 -0.35 23.95
CA VAL A 292 2.90 0.43 22.97
C VAL A 292 3.41 -0.47 21.85
N TYR A 293 4.03 -1.61 22.18
CA TYR A 293 4.50 -2.59 21.20
C TYR A 293 3.37 -3.02 20.25
N ARG A 294 2.21 -3.42 20.79
CA ARG A 294 1.07 -3.87 19.97
C ARG A 294 0.52 -2.74 19.10
N TRP A 295 0.49 -1.52 19.62
CA TRP A 295 0.02 -0.33 18.91
C TRP A 295 0.91 0.03 17.72
N VAL A 296 2.25 0.05 17.88
CA VAL A 296 3.15 0.35 16.76
C VAL A 296 3.24 -0.78 15.73
N LYS A 297 2.93 -2.03 16.13
CA LYS A 297 2.89 -3.20 15.24
C LYS A 297 1.63 -3.28 14.36
N SER A 298 0.47 -2.85 14.87
CA SER A 298 -0.81 -2.93 14.16
C SER A 298 -1.81 -1.89 14.70
N PRO A 299 -1.62 -0.59 14.38
CA PRO A 299 -2.47 0.45 14.94
C PRO A 299 -3.93 0.31 14.45
N GLN A 300 -4.15 0.00 13.16
CA GLN A 300 -5.47 -0.28 12.58
C GLN A 300 -6.12 -1.55 13.18
N GLY A 301 -5.32 -2.55 13.57
CA GLY A 301 -5.82 -3.74 14.26
C GLY A 301 -6.29 -3.49 15.69
N MET A 302 -5.89 -2.36 16.30
CA MET A 302 -6.36 -1.93 17.63
C MET A 302 -7.44 -0.85 17.56
N LYS A 303 -7.36 0.05 16.56
CA LYS A 303 -8.36 1.08 16.26
C LYS A 303 -8.42 1.29 14.74
N PRO A 304 -9.42 0.74 14.02
CA PRO A 304 -9.48 0.80 12.56
C PRO A 304 -9.33 2.21 11.98
N GLU A 305 -10.10 3.17 12.52
CA GLU A 305 -10.12 4.58 12.08
C GLU A 305 -9.02 5.43 12.77
N THR A 306 -7.82 4.88 12.93
CA THR A 306 -6.67 5.63 13.45
C THR A 306 -5.85 6.26 12.33
N ARG A 307 -5.55 7.57 12.48
CA ARG A 307 -4.71 8.32 11.54
C ARG A 307 -3.25 7.88 11.55
N MET A 308 -2.78 7.22 12.61
CA MET A 308 -1.43 6.67 12.67
C MET A 308 -1.31 5.49 11.71
N PRO A 309 -0.56 5.59 10.59
CA PRO A 309 -0.40 4.47 9.67
C PRO A 309 0.39 3.33 10.33
N ASN A 310 0.19 2.11 9.85
CA ASN A 310 1.13 1.03 10.11
C ASN A 310 2.40 1.29 9.30
N LEU A 311 3.53 1.36 9.99
CA LEU A 311 4.84 1.66 9.40
C LEU A 311 5.68 0.40 9.09
N GLY A 312 5.10 -0.80 9.23
CA GLY A 312 5.82 -2.06 9.02
C GLY A 312 6.86 -2.33 10.11
N VAL A 313 6.59 -1.90 11.35
CA VAL A 313 7.57 -1.97 12.45
C VAL A 313 7.98 -3.42 12.74
N SER A 314 9.28 -3.70 12.75
CA SER A 314 9.80 -5.04 13.07
C SER A 314 9.62 -5.37 14.55
N ASP A 315 9.70 -6.63 14.95
CA ASP A 315 9.58 -6.98 16.38
C ASP A 315 10.71 -6.43 17.25
N PRO A 316 12.00 -6.50 16.85
CA PRO A 316 13.08 -5.83 17.57
C PRO A 316 12.85 -4.31 17.69
N ASP A 317 12.46 -3.66 16.58
CA ASP A 317 12.26 -2.21 16.54
C ASP A 317 11.08 -1.78 17.42
N ALA A 318 9.97 -2.55 17.41
CA ALA A 318 8.81 -2.29 18.25
C ALA A 318 9.12 -2.46 19.75
N LYS A 319 9.99 -3.42 20.12
CA LYS A 319 10.48 -3.55 21.50
C LYS A 319 11.34 -2.33 21.89
N ALA A 320 12.29 -1.94 21.04
CA ALA A 320 13.17 -0.79 21.27
C ALA A 320 12.38 0.52 21.42
N LEU A 321 11.44 0.80 20.51
CA LEU A 321 10.50 1.93 20.60
C LEU A 321 9.69 1.90 21.92
N SER A 322 9.25 0.73 22.36
CA SER A 322 8.50 0.57 23.61
C SER A 322 9.35 0.81 24.86
N MET A 323 10.65 0.51 24.82
CA MET A 323 11.59 0.86 25.88
C MET A 323 11.90 2.36 25.88
N TYR A 324 12.12 2.97 24.70
CA TYR A 324 12.31 4.42 24.59
C TYR A 324 11.12 5.20 25.17
N LEU A 325 9.90 4.89 24.71
CA LEU A 325 8.70 5.59 25.17
C LEU A 325 8.41 5.36 26.67
N ALA A 326 8.92 4.28 27.28
CA ALA A 326 8.85 4.06 28.73
C ALA A 326 9.73 5.01 29.55
N THR A 327 10.78 5.58 28.94
CA THR A 327 11.65 6.60 29.56
C THR A 327 11.02 8.01 29.54
N LEU A 328 10.05 8.27 28.67
CA LEU A 328 9.40 9.58 28.53
C LEU A 328 8.46 9.86 29.72
N ARG A 329 9.05 10.48 30.74
CA ARG A 329 8.47 10.71 32.08
C ARG A 329 8.60 12.18 32.50
N ALA A 330 8.25 13.10 31.60
CA ALA A 330 8.22 14.52 31.93
C ALA A 330 7.27 14.81 33.11
N PRO A 331 7.55 15.87 33.91
CA PRO A 331 6.64 16.35 34.95
C PRO A 331 5.23 16.63 34.42
N GLN A 332 4.26 16.67 35.32
CA GLN A 332 2.93 17.18 34.96
C GLN A 332 3.00 18.69 34.76
N ALA A 333 2.50 19.20 33.63
CA ALA A 333 2.31 20.62 33.45
C ALA A 333 1.40 21.17 34.55
N GLU A 334 1.80 22.26 35.20
CA GLU A 334 1.11 22.84 36.37
C GLU A 334 -0.28 23.40 36.03
N LYS A 335 -0.53 23.68 34.76
CA LYS A 335 -1.85 24.06 34.23
C LYS A 335 -2.34 22.98 33.26
N PRO A 336 -3.60 22.52 33.36
CA PRO A 336 -4.22 21.71 32.32
C PRO A 336 -4.17 22.45 30.98
N ILE A 337 -3.88 21.74 29.90
CA ILE A 337 -4.10 22.26 28.55
C ILE A 337 -5.60 22.50 28.42
N GLU A 338 -6.02 23.75 28.14
CA GLU A 338 -7.42 24.05 27.88
C GLU A 338 -7.91 23.16 26.74
N LYS A 339 -9.06 22.49 26.94
CA LYS A 339 -9.68 21.72 25.86
C LYS A 339 -10.03 22.71 24.75
N ALA A 340 -9.48 22.49 23.56
CA ALA A 340 -9.91 23.22 22.38
C ALA A 340 -11.44 23.12 22.28
N SER A 341 -12.10 24.28 22.28
CA SER A 341 -13.52 24.38 21.98
C SER A 341 -13.74 23.91 20.54
N HIS A 342 -14.49 22.82 20.40
CA HIS A 342 -14.89 22.24 19.12
C HIS A 342 -15.95 23.09 18.42
#